data_AF-A0A7J5LFS9-F1
#
_entry.id   AF-A0A7J5LFS9-F1
#
_cell.length_a   1.000
_cell.length_b   1.000
_cell.length_c   1.000
_cell.angle_alpha   90.00
_cell.angle_beta   90.00
_cell.angle_gamma   90.00
#
_symmetry.space_group_name_H-M   'P 1'
#
loop_
_entity.id
_entity.type
_entity.pdbx_description
1 polymer ?
#
loop_
_entity_poly.entity_id
_entity_poly.type
_entity_poly.pdbx_seq_one_letter_code
_entity_poly.pdbx_strand_id
1 'polypeptide(L)'
;MGKSKEPIRLRQRKTASGNITLYLDIYLNGKRSYEYLKLYLIPETNRKDKEKNRQTLQLAEAIKAKRVVELQNGEYGFNAAYKLETNFLDYYRAMCEKRHGNPESRGNWGNWYSCLKHLERYCKPNTTFKDITPEWIIGFREHLDKNARCRDKRKIITTEEVTKPLSQNSKVSYFNKLRACINQAFEDRIIPHNPLRGIEGFKQAETERSYLTLEEVKAMAAAHCKYPALKNAFMFSCLTGLRKSDIEKLRWREVQQQGDFTRIIFKQKKTGGQEYLDINKQAVQYMGVRREPDDRVFVGFKYSAYMIAELRMWANRAGITKDITFHSGRHTFAVLMLDLGADIYTVQKLLGHKELSTTQIYAKILDKKKQEAVAMIPDIFGADDNKE
;
A
#
# COMPACT_ATOMS: atom_id res chain seq x y z
N MET A 1 58.21 -8.23 -15.50
CA MET A 1 56.94 -8.32 -14.75
C MET A 1 56.94 -7.27 -13.65
N GLY A 2 56.22 -6.16 -13.84
CA GLY A 2 56.19 -5.06 -12.87
C GLY A 2 55.46 -5.47 -11.59
N LYS A 3 56.07 -5.22 -10.42
CA LYS A 3 55.46 -5.45 -9.11
C LYS A 3 54.11 -4.73 -9.05
N SER A 4 53.02 -5.50 -8.88
CA SER A 4 51.72 -4.95 -8.52
C SER A 4 51.89 -4.03 -7.31
N LYS A 5 51.65 -2.72 -7.47
CA LYS A 5 51.72 -1.76 -6.37
C LYS A 5 50.42 -1.87 -5.58
N GLU A 6 50.39 -2.72 -4.55
CA GLU A 6 49.27 -2.74 -3.59
C GLU A 6 49.05 -1.31 -3.02
N PRO A 7 47.84 -0.74 -3.15
CA PRO A 7 47.54 0.64 -2.72
C PRO A 7 47.42 0.79 -1.20
N ILE A 8 47.22 -0.31 -0.46
CA ILE A 8 47.22 -0.34 1.01
C ILE A 8 48.19 -1.41 1.50
N ARG A 9 49.05 -1.06 2.45
CA ARG A 9 49.97 -1.99 3.10
C ARG A 9 49.84 -1.93 4.62
N LEU A 10 49.80 -3.08 5.27
CA LEU A 10 49.94 -3.16 6.72
C LEU A 10 51.40 -2.95 7.10
N ARG A 11 51.65 -2.04 8.04
CA ARG A 11 52.99 -1.66 8.53
C ARG A 11 53.03 -1.70 10.04
N GLN A 12 54.24 -1.79 10.55
CA GLN A 12 54.55 -1.93 11.96
C GLN A 12 55.50 -0.81 12.40
N ARG A 13 55.30 -0.25 13.59
CA ARG A 13 56.22 0.73 14.19
C ARG A 13 56.42 0.41 15.67
N LYS A 14 57.67 0.37 16.12
CA LYS A 14 58.00 0.23 17.55
C LYS A 14 57.64 1.52 18.29
N THR A 15 56.97 1.38 19.43
CA THR A 15 56.67 2.48 20.35
C THR A 15 57.75 2.60 21.43
N ALA A 16 57.83 3.75 22.08
CA ALA A 16 58.76 3.97 23.20
C ALA A 16 58.54 2.99 24.38
N SER A 17 57.33 2.43 24.49
CA SER A 17 56.94 1.42 25.48
C SER A 17 57.34 -0.02 25.12
N GLY A 18 58.04 -0.25 24.00
CA GLY A 18 58.47 -1.58 23.56
C GLY A 18 57.44 -2.40 22.79
N ASN A 19 56.19 -1.92 22.69
CA ASN A 19 55.14 -2.53 21.86
C ASN A 19 55.32 -2.19 20.38
N ILE A 20 54.66 -2.94 19.51
CA ILE A 20 54.61 -2.67 18.07
C ILE A 20 53.20 -2.21 17.69
N THR A 21 53.03 -0.96 17.26
CA THR A 21 51.76 -0.48 16.73
C THR A 21 51.57 -0.86 15.26
N LEU A 22 50.35 -1.25 14.91
CA LEU A 22 49.94 -1.58 13.54
C LEU A 22 49.23 -0.40 12.88
N TYR A 23 49.61 -0.09 11.65
CA TYR A 23 48.99 0.98 10.86
C TYR A 23 48.93 0.61 9.37
N LEU A 24 47.99 1.20 8.64
CA LEU A 24 47.89 1.09 7.20
C LEU A 24 48.64 2.24 6.54
N ASP A 25 49.46 1.92 5.55
CA ASP A 25 50.19 2.81 4.65
C ASP A 25 49.44 2.82 3.32
N ILE A 26 48.75 3.92 3.04
CA ILE A 26 47.79 4.06 1.94
C ILE A 26 48.37 5.00 0.89
N TYR A 27 48.42 4.57 -0.37
CA TYR A 27 48.88 5.37 -1.51
C TYR A 27 47.80 5.46 -2.59
N LEU A 28 47.22 6.65 -2.75
CA LEU A 28 46.09 6.91 -3.66
C LEU A 28 46.29 8.23 -4.39
N ASN A 29 46.11 8.23 -5.71
CA ASN A 29 46.15 9.44 -6.55
C ASN A 29 47.38 10.34 -6.28
N GLY A 30 48.55 9.71 -6.11
CA GLY A 30 49.81 10.41 -5.84
C GLY A 30 49.98 10.92 -4.40
N LYS A 31 48.99 10.78 -3.52
CA LYS A 31 49.06 11.16 -2.10
C LYS A 31 49.20 9.93 -1.20
N ARG A 32 50.07 10.05 -0.20
CA ARG A 32 50.32 9.02 0.81
C ARG A 32 49.71 9.43 2.15
N SER A 33 48.96 8.54 2.78
CA SER A 33 48.37 8.75 4.11
C SER A 33 48.57 7.53 5.01
N TYR A 34 48.44 7.74 6.33
CA TYR A 34 48.64 6.70 7.33
C TYR A 34 47.43 6.59 8.25
N GLU A 35 46.94 5.37 8.47
CA GLU A 35 45.80 5.09 9.36
C GLU A 35 46.25 4.14 10.47
N TYR A 36 46.35 4.65 11.70
CA TYR A 36 46.76 3.84 12.86
C TYR A 36 45.59 3.04 13.40
N LEU A 37 45.73 1.71 13.44
CA LEU A 37 44.63 0.78 13.80
C LEU A 37 44.34 0.73 15.30
N LYS A 38 45.16 1.40 16.12
CA LYS A 38 45.16 1.27 17.60
C LYS A 38 45.29 -0.19 18.07
N LEU A 39 45.88 -1.04 17.24
CA LEU A 39 46.26 -2.42 17.54
C LEU A 39 47.75 -2.47 17.87
N TYR A 40 48.11 -3.26 18.88
CA TYR A 40 49.47 -3.35 19.39
C TYR A 40 49.88 -4.80 19.56
N LEU A 41 51.05 -5.16 19.05
CA LEU A 41 51.72 -6.42 19.40
C LEU A 41 52.55 -6.18 20.66
N ILE A 42 52.43 -7.11 21.60
CA ILE A 42 53.18 -7.11 22.86
C ILE A 42 54.45 -7.97 22.72
N PRO A 43 55.49 -7.72 23.52
CA PRO A 43 56.67 -8.59 23.57
C PRO A 43 56.29 -10.04 23.88
N GLU A 44 56.77 -10.98 23.06
CA GLU A 44 56.41 -12.40 23.20
C GLU A 44 57.26 -13.07 24.28
N THR A 45 56.74 -13.16 25.50
CA THR A 45 57.43 -13.81 26.62
C THR A 45 56.92 -15.22 26.87
N ASN A 46 55.67 -15.50 26.46
CA ASN A 46 55.03 -16.79 26.68
C ASN A 46 54.09 -17.18 25.50
N ARG A 47 53.55 -18.40 25.54
CA ARG A 47 52.66 -18.93 24.50
C ARG A 47 51.34 -18.15 24.37
N LYS A 48 50.83 -17.55 25.45
CA LYS A 48 49.62 -16.72 25.40
C LYS A 48 49.87 -15.41 24.66
N ASP A 49 51.05 -14.80 24.83
CA ASP A 49 51.44 -13.58 24.11
C ASP A 49 51.51 -13.83 22.59
N LYS A 50 52.06 -14.99 22.19
CA LYS A 50 52.11 -15.42 20.78
C LYS A 50 50.72 -15.57 20.17
N GLU A 51 49.79 -16.20 20.89
CA GLU A 51 48.41 -16.38 20.41
C GLU A 51 47.68 -15.04 20.31
N LYS A 52 47.87 -14.14 21.30
CA LYS A 52 47.29 -12.80 21.30
C LYS A 52 47.81 -11.95 20.13
N ASN A 53 49.12 -12.01 19.87
CA ASN A 53 49.72 -11.34 18.71
C ASN A 53 49.18 -11.91 17.39
N ARG A 54 49.01 -13.24 17.28
CA ARG A 54 48.41 -13.89 16.10
C ARG A 54 46.99 -13.40 15.82
N GLN A 55 46.13 -13.35 16.85
CA GLN A 55 44.76 -12.83 16.72
C GLN A 55 44.75 -11.33 16.35
N THR A 56 45.66 -10.55 16.94
CA THR A 56 45.80 -9.12 16.65
C THR A 56 46.23 -8.88 15.19
N LEU A 57 47.14 -9.71 14.66
CA LEU A 57 47.54 -9.67 13.26
C LEU A 57 46.41 -10.10 12.32
N GLN A 58 45.66 -11.14 12.66
CA GLN A 58 44.49 -11.55 11.87
C GLN A 58 43.43 -10.45 11.78
N LEU A 59 43.16 -9.76 12.90
CA LEU A 59 42.25 -8.63 12.92
C LEU A 59 42.77 -7.47 12.05
N ALA A 60 44.08 -7.18 12.11
CA ALA A 60 44.70 -6.15 11.29
C ALA A 60 44.62 -6.47 9.78
N GLU A 61 44.82 -7.73 9.39
CA GLU A 61 44.65 -8.19 8.00
C GLU A 61 43.19 -8.12 7.55
N ALA A 62 42.23 -8.47 8.41
CA ALA A 62 40.80 -8.31 8.10
C ALA A 62 40.43 -6.83 7.88
N ILE A 63 40.98 -5.91 8.67
CA ILE A 63 40.80 -4.46 8.48
C ILE A 63 41.44 -4.00 7.16
N LYS A 64 42.65 -4.47 6.83
CA LYS A 64 43.31 -4.19 5.54
C LYS A 64 42.43 -4.66 4.38
N ALA A 65 41.94 -5.89 4.40
CA ALA A 65 41.09 -6.45 3.36
C ALA A 65 39.80 -5.64 3.17
N LYS A 66 39.14 -5.26 4.27
CA LYS A 66 37.97 -4.36 4.22
C LYS A 66 38.30 -3.03 3.55
N ARG A 67 39.45 -2.43 3.88
CA ARG A 67 39.88 -1.14 3.33
C ARG A 67 40.23 -1.21 1.84
N VAL A 68 40.80 -2.34 1.40
CA VAL A 68 41.06 -2.60 -0.03
C VAL A 68 39.75 -2.68 -0.81
N VAL A 69 38.74 -3.39 -0.27
CA VAL A 69 37.40 -3.45 -0.86
C VAL A 69 36.75 -2.07 -0.90
N GLU A 70 36.85 -1.28 0.18
CA GLU A 70 36.37 0.10 0.22
C GLU A 70 37.04 1.01 -0.83
N LEU A 71 38.34 0.82 -1.10
CA LEU A 71 39.05 1.58 -2.13
C LEU A 71 38.70 1.16 -3.54
N GLN A 72 38.59 -0.15 -3.81
CA GLN A 72 38.13 -0.64 -5.10
C GLN A 72 36.70 -0.16 -5.40
N ASN A 73 35.84 -0.13 -4.37
CA ASN A 73 34.50 0.46 -4.45
C ASN A 73 34.52 2.00 -4.58
N GLY A 74 35.57 2.65 -4.05
CA GLY A 74 35.79 4.09 -4.14
C GLY A 74 36.29 4.57 -5.51
N GLU A 75 37.18 3.81 -6.17
CA GLU A 75 37.67 4.08 -7.53
C GLU A 75 36.65 3.72 -8.62
N TYR A 76 35.80 2.71 -8.39
CA TYR A 76 34.78 2.25 -9.37
C TYR A 76 33.33 2.70 -9.07
N GLY A 77 33.13 3.77 -8.30
CA GLY A 77 31.89 4.57 -8.41
C GLY A 77 30.69 4.21 -7.52
N PHE A 78 30.89 4.00 -6.21
CA PHE A 78 29.74 3.94 -5.27
C PHE A 78 29.61 5.08 -4.26
N ASN A 79 30.64 5.91 -4.05
CA ASN A 79 30.52 7.11 -3.21
C ASN A 79 30.22 8.37 -4.03
N ALA A 80 29.05 8.42 -4.67
CA ALA A 80 28.38 9.71 -4.77
C ALA A 80 28.05 10.12 -3.34
N ALA A 81 28.65 11.20 -2.82
CA ALA A 81 28.46 11.63 -1.43
C ALA A 81 26.94 11.68 -1.11
N TYR A 82 26.51 10.83 -0.16
CA TYR A 82 25.11 10.77 0.27
C TYR A 82 24.62 12.16 0.65
N LYS A 83 23.38 12.49 0.28
CA LYS A 83 22.84 13.84 0.45
C LYS A 83 22.11 14.01 1.78
N LEU A 84 22.74 13.63 2.89
CA LEU A 84 22.13 13.62 4.22
C LEU A 84 21.57 14.97 4.69
N GLU A 85 22.19 16.07 4.24
CA GLU A 85 21.76 17.45 4.54
C GLU A 85 20.53 17.89 3.71
N THR A 86 20.00 17.03 2.82
CA THR A 86 18.76 17.32 2.09
C THR A 86 17.62 17.49 3.07
N ASN A 87 16.84 18.56 2.90
CA ASN A 87 15.65 18.81 3.69
C ASN A 87 14.61 17.71 3.45
N PHE A 88 14.16 17.08 4.54
CA PHE A 88 13.23 15.96 4.47
C PHE A 88 11.83 16.37 3.99
N LEU A 89 11.30 17.49 4.47
CA LEU A 89 9.97 17.97 4.10
C LEU A 89 9.92 18.39 2.63
N ASP A 90 10.96 19.07 2.14
CA ASP A 90 11.01 19.49 0.74
C ASP A 90 11.08 18.31 -0.22
N TYR A 91 11.86 17.29 0.14
CA TYR A 91 11.87 16.03 -0.60
C TYR A 91 10.49 15.35 -0.60
N TYR A 92 9.81 15.29 0.55
CA TYR A 92 8.47 14.73 0.65
C TYR A 92 7.43 15.53 -0.16
N ARG A 93 7.54 16.87 -0.18
CA ARG A 93 6.69 17.76 -1.00
C ARG A 93 6.90 17.50 -2.48
N ALA A 94 8.13 17.40 -2.94
CA ALA A 94 8.44 17.05 -4.33
C ALA A 94 7.86 15.68 -4.71
N MET A 95 7.92 14.70 -3.80
CA MET A 95 7.28 13.39 -3.99
C MET A 95 5.74 13.50 -4.10
N CYS A 96 5.11 14.43 -3.35
CA CYS A 96 3.67 14.69 -3.45
C CYS A 96 3.32 15.37 -4.78
N GLU A 97 4.07 16.38 -5.20
CA GLU A 97 3.84 17.11 -6.45
C GLU A 97 3.98 16.21 -7.67
N LYS A 98 5.05 15.40 -7.74
CA LYS A 98 5.25 14.40 -8.79
C LYS A 98 4.04 13.46 -8.93
N ARG A 99 3.43 13.08 -7.79
CA ARG A 99 2.24 12.20 -7.77
C ARG A 99 0.95 12.92 -8.14
N HIS A 100 0.86 14.22 -7.87
CA HIS A 100 -0.27 15.04 -8.27
C HIS A 100 -0.28 15.25 -9.80
N GLY A 101 0.90 15.50 -10.38
CA GLY A 101 1.10 15.69 -11.81
C GLY A 101 0.94 14.42 -12.64
N ASN A 102 1.20 13.24 -12.07
CA ASN A 102 1.02 11.97 -12.76
C ASN A 102 -0.44 11.45 -12.65
N PRO A 103 -1.20 11.35 -13.76
CA PRO A 103 -2.58 10.87 -13.77
C PRO A 103 -2.78 9.47 -13.16
N GLU A 104 -1.81 8.57 -13.30
CA GLU A 104 -1.90 7.19 -12.81
C GLU A 104 -1.82 7.13 -11.27
N SER A 105 -1.02 8.00 -10.66
CA SER A 105 -0.85 8.04 -9.20
C SER A 105 -1.78 9.03 -8.49
N ARG A 106 -2.51 9.86 -9.24
CA ARG A 106 -3.36 10.93 -8.70
C ARG A 106 -4.42 10.41 -7.71
N GLY A 107 -4.93 9.20 -7.92
CA GLY A 107 -5.88 8.57 -6.99
C GLY A 107 -5.32 8.29 -5.59
N ASN A 108 -3.99 8.16 -5.46
CA ASN A 108 -3.30 7.92 -4.20
C ASN A 108 -2.72 9.21 -3.59
N TRP A 109 -2.68 10.31 -4.35
CA TRP A 109 -2.09 11.59 -3.93
C TRP A 109 -2.71 12.13 -2.63
N GLY A 110 -4.03 12.04 -2.45
CA GLY A 110 -4.70 12.57 -1.26
C GLY A 110 -4.18 11.98 0.06
N ASN A 111 -3.76 10.70 0.05
CA ASN A 111 -3.15 10.05 1.21
C ASN A 111 -1.74 10.56 1.49
N TRP A 112 -0.95 10.81 0.44
CA TRP A 112 0.38 11.43 0.54
C TRP A 112 0.27 12.85 1.09
N TYR A 113 -0.64 13.65 0.55
CA TYR A 113 -0.86 15.01 1.00
C TYR A 113 -1.34 15.08 2.45
N SER A 114 -2.23 14.15 2.86
CA SER A 114 -2.68 14.08 4.26
C SER A 114 -1.54 13.66 5.19
N CYS A 115 -0.69 12.72 4.79
CA CYS A 115 0.51 12.37 5.54
C CYS A 115 1.48 13.55 5.64
N LEU A 116 1.71 14.30 4.55
CA LEU A 116 2.51 15.53 4.56
C LEU A 116 1.99 16.53 5.60
N LYS A 117 0.67 16.75 5.71
CA LYS A 117 0.12 17.65 6.73
C LYS A 117 0.37 17.20 8.17
N HIS A 118 0.47 15.89 8.41
CA HIS A 118 0.89 15.38 9.72
C HIS A 118 2.40 15.51 9.92
N LEU A 119 3.20 15.30 8.88
CA LEU A 119 4.65 15.51 8.93
C LEU A 119 4.98 16.99 9.19
N GLU A 120 4.32 17.94 8.53
CA GLU A 120 4.53 19.39 8.74
C GLU A 120 4.22 19.85 10.18
N ARG A 121 3.35 19.13 10.89
CA ARG A 121 3.04 19.39 12.31
C ARG A 121 4.02 18.74 13.28
N TYR A 122 4.68 17.67 12.85
CA TYR A 122 5.59 16.89 13.67
C TYR A 122 7.06 17.30 13.49
N CYS A 123 7.47 17.56 12.24
CA CYS A 123 8.83 17.89 11.86
C CYS A 123 9.12 19.38 12.11
N LYS A 124 10.37 19.70 12.47
CA LYS A 124 10.84 21.08 12.35
C LYS A 124 11.05 21.43 10.88
N PRO A 125 10.86 22.68 10.44
CA PRO A 125 11.02 23.06 9.04
C PRO A 125 12.40 22.73 8.44
N ASN A 126 13.44 22.71 9.26
CA ASN A 126 14.83 22.44 8.88
C ASN A 126 15.28 20.98 9.10
N THR A 127 14.36 20.06 9.40
CA THR A 127 14.70 18.63 9.57
C THR A 127 15.28 18.07 8.27
N THR A 128 16.46 17.49 8.36
CA THR A 128 17.19 16.87 7.25
C THR A 128 17.11 15.35 7.32
N PHE A 129 17.55 14.65 6.27
CA PHE A 129 17.62 13.18 6.30
C PHE A 129 18.60 12.62 7.34
N LYS A 130 19.57 13.41 7.80
CA LYS A 130 20.45 13.06 8.93
C LYS A 130 19.68 12.88 10.24
N ASP A 131 18.60 13.62 10.42
CA ASP A 131 17.78 13.59 11.64
C ASP A 131 16.75 12.45 11.64
N ILE A 132 16.55 11.78 10.51
CA ILE A 132 15.56 10.71 10.36
C ILE A 132 16.14 9.38 10.84
N THR A 133 16.22 9.23 12.16
CA THR A 133 16.68 8.00 12.83
C THR A 133 15.53 7.01 13.06
N PRO A 134 15.82 5.75 13.46
CA PRO A 134 14.79 4.82 13.88
C PRO A 134 13.89 5.38 15.00
N GLU A 135 14.48 6.07 15.98
CA GLU A 135 13.76 6.71 17.10
C GLU A 135 12.83 7.81 16.60
N TRP A 136 13.27 8.60 15.62
CA TRP A 136 12.44 9.62 14.98
C TRP A 136 11.21 9.00 14.31
N ILE A 137 11.39 7.89 13.59
CA ILE A 137 10.30 7.18 12.90
C ILE A 137 9.31 6.58 13.90
N ILE A 138 9.82 5.99 14.99
CA ILE A 138 8.99 5.49 16.10
C ILE A 138 8.21 6.65 16.71
N GLY A 139 8.84 7.79 16.95
CA GLY A 139 8.19 9.00 17.46
C GLY A 139 7.08 9.51 16.53
N PHE A 140 7.28 9.52 15.21
CA PHE A 140 6.22 9.88 14.27
C PHE A 140 5.07 8.87 14.28
N ARG A 141 5.38 7.57 14.40
CA ARG A 141 4.36 6.52 14.55
C ARG A 141 3.51 6.78 15.80
N GLU A 142 4.13 7.07 16.95
CA GLU A 142 3.40 7.41 18.18
C GLU A 142 2.59 8.69 18.05
N HIS A 143 3.12 9.71 17.37
CA HIS A 143 2.38 10.93 17.06
C HIS A 143 1.10 10.63 16.25
N LEU A 144 1.19 9.79 15.21
CA LEU A 144 0.01 9.36 14.44
C LEU A 144 -1.01 8.60 15.30
N ASP A 145 -0.54 7.88 16.32
CA ASP A 145 -1.38 7.04 17.17
C ASP A 145 -2.14 7.86 18.23
N LYS A 146 -1.43 8.75 18.92
CA LYS A 146 -1.90 9.44 20.13
C LYS A 146 -2.30 10.89 19.88
N ASN A 147 -1.54 11.64 19.09
CA ASN A 147 -1.65 13.10 19.00
C ASN A 147 -2.33 13.58 17.71
N ALA A 148 -2.17 12.86 16.59
CA ALA A 148 -2.69 13.27 15.31
C ALA A 148 -4.23 13.33 15.32
N ARG A 149 -4.77 14.43 14.78
CA ARG A 149 -6.20 14.67 14.63
C ARG A 149 -6.54 15.01 13.19
N CYS A 150 -7.72 14.58 12.75
CA CYS A 150 -8.31 14.93 11.45
C CYS A 150 -9.66 15.63 11.64
N ARG A 151 -10.10 16.37 10.62
CA ARG A 151 -11.40 17.03 10.65
C ARG A 151 -12.53 16.01 10.74
N ASP A 152 -13.43 16.19 11.69
CA ASP A 152 -14.65 15.40 11.73
C ASP A 152 -15.70 16.02 10.80
N LYS A 153 -15.90 15.38 9.64
CA LYS A 153 -16.84 15.84 8.61
C LYS A 153 -18.31 15.78 9.04
N ARG A 154 -18.61 15.15 10.19
CA ARG A 154 -19.96 15.04 10.74
C ARG A 154 -20.36 16.24 11.60
N LYS A 155 -19.39 17.02 12.09
CA LYS A 155 -19.65 18.22 12.88
C LYS A 155 -19.71 19.45 11.97
N ILE A 156 -20.72 20.28 12.18
CA ILE A 156 -20.85 21.59 11.55
C ILE A 156 -19.76 22.52 12.13
N ILE A 157 -19.31 23.49 11.33
CA ILE A 157 -18.17 24.39 11.62
C ILE A 157 -18.36 25.24 12.90
N THR A 158 -19.53 25.22 13.52
CA THR A 158 -19.94 26.06 14.65
C THR A 158 -19.58 25.52 16.04
N THR A 159 -18.88 24.39 16.17
CA THR A 159 -18.54 23.79 17.48
C THR A 159 -17.04 23.81 17.75
N GLU A 160 -16.65 24.08 19.01
CA GLU A 160 -15.28 24.37 19.45
C GLU A 160 -14.28 23.21 19.31
N GLU A 161 -14.71 21.99 18.97
CA GLU A 161 -13.81 20.91 18.52
C GLU A 161 -14.37 20.14 17.32
N VAL A 162 -13.97 20.59 16.12
CA VAL A 162 -14.27 19.99 14.80
C VAL A 162 -13.27 18.89 14.42
N THR A 163 -12.49 18.35 15.36
CA THR A 163 -11.45 17.36 15.08
C THR A 163 -11.65 16.07 15.86
N LYS A 164 -11.14 14.96 15.32
CA LYS A 164 -11.18 13.63 15.95
C LYS A 164 -9.85 12.89 15.74
N PRO A 165 -9.53 11.89 16.58
CA PRO A 165 -8.40 11.00 16.37
C PRO A 165 -8.42 10.33 14.98
N LEU A 166 -7.25 9.96 14.48
CA LEU A 166 -7.13 9.19 13.24
C LEU A 166 -7.74 7.79 13.42
N SER A 167 -8.48 7.32 12.40
CA SER A 167 -8.90 5.92 12.37
C SER A 167 -7.69 5.00 12.13
N GLN A 168 -7.81 3.73 12.56
CA GLN A 168 -6.72 2.76 12.45
C GLN A 168 -6.15 2.65 11.02
N ASN A 169 -7.03 2.56 10.02
CA ASN A 169 -6.59 2.43 8.63
C ASN A 169 -6.03 3.74 8.03
N SER A 170 -6.40 4.91 8.57
CA SER A 170 -5.71 6.16 8.24
C SER A 170 -4.28 6.15 8.77
N LYS A 171 -4.05 5.68 10.01
CA LYS A 171 -2.70 5.53 10.60
C LYS A 171 -1.82 4.62 9.73
N VAL A 172 -2.35 3.46 9.33
CA VAL A 172 -1.69 2.52 8.39
C VAL A 172 -1.32 3.22 7.08
N SER A 173 -2.29 3.89 6.45
CA SER A 173 -2.10 4.55 5.16
C SER A 173 -1.01 5.61 5.20
N TYR A 174 -1.02 6.48 6.21
CA TYR A 174 -0.07 7.57 6.36
C TYR A 174 1.32 7.06 6.72
N PHE A 175 1.43 6.14 7.68
CA PHE A 175 2.72 5.55 8.04
C PHE A 175 3.37 4.84 6.84
N ASN A 176 2.58 4.14 6.02
CA ASN A 176 3.08 3.53 4.79
C ASN A 176 3.56 4.56 3.76
N LYS A 177 3.08 5.81 3.78
CA LYS A 177 3.62 6.88 2.90
C LYS A 177 4.97 7.36 3.40
N LEU A 178 5.15 7.49 4.71
CA LEU A 178 6.48 7.72 5.28
C LEU A 178 7.43 6.59 4.89
N ARG A 179 7.02 5.32 5.06
CA ARG A 179 7.85 4.17 4.68
C ARG A 179 8.29 4.23 3.21
N ALA A 180 7.34 4.52 2.32
CA ALA A 180 7.62 4.65 0.89
C ALA A 180 8.58 5.82 0.58
N CYS A 181 8.49 6.94 1.32
CA CYS A 181 9.43 8.05 1.20
C CYS A 181 10.85 7.64 1.60
N ILE A 182 11.01 6.99 2.76
CA ILE A 182 12.33 6.57 3.27
C ILE A 182 12.95 5.49 2.38
N ASN A 183 12.16 4.53 1.88
CA ASN A 183 12.62 3.56 0.90
C ASN A 183 13.11 4.26 -0.37
N GLN A 184 12.36 5.23 -0.90
CA GLN A 184 12.81 5.98 -2.08
C GLN A 184 14.09 6.78 -1.80
N ALA A 185 14.21 7.41 -0.63
CA ALA A 185 15.42 8.14 -0.25
C ALA A 185 16.66 7.23 -0.16
N PHE A 186 16.47 5.96 0.21
CA PHE A 186 17.53 4.95 0.17
C PHE A 186 17.92 4.59 -1.27
N GLU A 187 16.94 4.32 -2.15
CA GLU A 187 17.19 4.05 -3.58
C GLU A 187 17.86 5.24 -4.29
N ASP A 188 17.45 6.46 -3.96
CA ASP A 188 17.99 7.71 -4.50
C ASP A 188 19.37 8.06 -3.91
N ARG A 189 19.94 7.18 -3.07
CA ARG A 189 21.23 7.36 -2.36
C ARG A 189 21.31 8.67 -1.57
N ILE A 190 20.19 9.10 -0.99
CA ILE A 190 20.15 10.23 -0.05
C ILE A 190 20.63 9.78 1.33
N ILE A 191 20.20 8.58 1.75
CA ILE A 191 20.61 7.94 3.00
C ILE A 191 21.45 6.69 2.73
N PRO A 192 22.49 6.41 3.54
CA PRO A 192 23.37 5.24 3.36
C PRO A 192 22.74 3.95 3.86
N HIS A 193 21.83 4.04 4.82
CA HIS A 193 21.16 2.92 5.44
C HIS A 193 19.68 3.24 5.62
N ASN A 194 18.83 2.23 5.53
CA ASN A 194 17.39 2.40 5.71
C ASN A 194 17.01 2.27 7.20
N PRO A 195 16.59 3.37 7.86
CA PRO A 195 16.26 3.39 9.29
C PRO A 195 14.94 2.66 9.64
N LEU A 196 14.18 2.16 8.64
CA LEU A 196 12.95 1.41 8.87
C LEU A 196 13.17 -0.03 9.33
N ARG A 197 14.41 -0.53 9.30
CA ARG A 197 14.71 -1.94 9.58
C ARG A 197 14.30 -2.27 11.02
N GLY A 198 13.44 -3.27 11.18
CA GLY A 198 12.90 -3.69 12.49
C GLY A 198 11.73 -2.86 13.01
N ILE A 199 11.31 -1.80 12.31
CA ILE A 199 10.16 -1.00 12.72
C ILE A 199 8.88 -1.58 12.11
N GLU A 200 7.98 -2.06 12.97
CA GLU A 200 6.67 -2.54 12.56
C GLU A 200 5.70 -1.39 12.25
N GLY A 201 4.89 -1.58 11.21
CA GLY A 201 3.79 -0.68 10.89
C GLY A 201 2.59 -0.87 11.80
N PHE A 202 1.54 -0.07 11.57
CA PHE A 202 0.23 -0.33 12.15
C PHE A 202 -0.39 -1.58 11.53
N LYS A 203 -1.04 -2.41 12.35
CA LYS A 203 -1.87 -3.51 11.85
C LYS A 203 -3.13 -2.93 11.21
N GLN A 204 -3.46 -3.42 10.01
CA GLN A 204 -4.68 -3.03 9.31
C GLN A 204 -5.90 -3.60 10.04
N ALA A 205 -6.87 -2.74 10.34
CA ALA A 205 -8.14 -3.18 10.90
C ALA A 205 -9.06 -3.68 9.79
N GLU A 206 -9.78 -4.77 10.05
CA GLU A 206 -10.90 -5.19 9.21
C GLU A 206 -11.95 -4.08 9.17
N THR A 207 -12.45 -3.80 7.97
CA THR A 207 -13.58 -2.89 7.78
C THR A 207 -14.75 -3.68 7.24
N GLU A 208 -15.88 -3.58 7.91
CA GLU A 208 -17.13 -4.07 7.37
C GLU A 208 -17.47 -3.28 6.10
N ARG A 209 -17.73 -3.99 5.01
CA ARG A 209 -18.07 -3.38 3.73
C ARG A 209 -19.58 -3.43 3.58
N SER A 210 -20.22 -2.27 3.52
CA SER A 210 -21.67 -2.21 3.33
C SER A 210 -22.07 -2.72 1.95
N TYR A 211 -23.00 -3.66 1.94
CA TYR A 211 -23.66 -4.21 0.76
C TYR A 211 -25.18 -4.24 0.98
N LEU A 212 -25.91 -4.41 -0.11
CA LEU A 212 -27.37 -4.53 -0.13
C LEU A 212 -27.78 -6.00 -0.25
N THR A 213 -28.81 -6.40 0.49
CA THR A 213 -29.51 -7.68 0.30
C THR A 213 -30.37 -7.62 -0.96
N LEU A 214 -30.87 -8.77 -1.44
CA LEU A 214 -31.76 -8.81 -2.60
C LEU A 214 -33.01 -7.93 -2.42
N GLU A 215 -33.62 -7.97 -1.24
CA GLU A 215 -34.80 -7.16 -0.92
C GLU A 215 -34.47 -5.66 -0.87
N GLU A 216 -33.31 -5.27 -0.35
CA GLU A 216 -32.87 -3.87 -0.38
C GLU A 216 -32.55 -3.39 -1.81
N VAL A 217 -32.02 -4.26 -2.67
CA VAL A 217 -31.82 -3.95 -4.10
C VAL A 217 -33.16 -3.71 -4.79
N LYS A 218 -34.16 -4.56 -4.53
CA LYS A 218 -35.53 -4.38 -5.05
C LYS A 218 -36.16 -3.09 -4.53
N ALA A 219 -36.02 -2.80 -3.23
CA ALA A 219 -36.53 -1.57 -2.62
C ALA A 219 -35.88 -0.31 -3.24
N MET A 220 -34.55 -0.31 -3.43
CA MET A 220 -33.85 0.77 -4.12
C MET A 220 -34.33 0.92 -5.58
N ALA A 221 -34.50 -0.18 -6.30
CA ALA A 221 -34.99 -0.16 -7.68
C ALA A 221 -36.41 0.43 -7.79
N ALA A 222 -37.28 0.16 -6.82
CA ALA A 222 -38.65 0.69 -6.75
C ALA A 222 -38.68 2.16 -6.32
N ALA A 223 -37.78 2.57 -5.41
CA ALA A 223 -37.74 3.94 -4.91
C ALA A 223 -37.39 4.96 -6.00
N HIS A 224 -37.96 6.16 -5.87
CA HIS A 224 -37.65 7.29 -6.73
C HIS A 224 -36.17 7.71 -6.53
N CYS A 225 -35.43 7.91 -7.62
CA CYS A 225 -34.09 8.47 -7.62
C CYS A 225 -34.12 9.75 -8.46
N LYS A 226 -33.59 10.86 -7.92
CA LYS A 226 -33.65 12.16 -8.59
C LYS A 226 -32.89 12.16 -9.93
N TYR A 227 -31.81 11.38 -10.00
CA TYR A 227 -30.96 11.30 -11.19
C TYR A 227 -31.03 9.89 -11.81
N PRO A 228 -31.77 9.71 -12.92
CA PRO A 228 -31.88 8.41 -13.59
C PRO A 228 -30.53 7.80 -13.99
N ALA A 229 -29.57 8.63 -14.42
CA ALA A 229 -28.22 8.16 -14.76
C ALA A 229 -27.48 7.53 -13.56
N LEU A 230 -27.69 8.06 -12.35
CA LEU A 230 -27.14 7.48 -11.11
C LEU A 230 -27.83 6.15 -10.79
N LYS A 231 -29.17 6.11 -10.89
CA LYS A 231 -29.95 4.87 -10.69
C LYS A 231 -29.46 3.77 -11.61
N ASN A 232 -29.40 4.05 -12.91
CA ASN A 232 -28.96 3.11 -13.93
C ASN A 232 -27.53 2.61 -13.66
N ALA A 233 -26.58 3.52 -13.44
CA ALA A 233 -25.20 3.15 -13.18
C ALA A 233 -25.02 2.33 -11.89
N PHE A 234 -25.73 2.68 -10.81
CA PHE A 234 -25.63 1.97 -9.54
C PHE A 234 -26.29 0.59 -9.60
N MET A 235 -27.50 0.48 -10.18
CA MET A 235 -28.17 -0.82 -10.34
C MET A 235 -27.37 -1.74 -11.27
N PHE A 236 -26.78 -1.19 -12.33
CA PHE A 236 -25.86 -1.94 -13.18
C PHE A 236 -24.64 -2.46 -12.41
N SER A 237 -24.07 -1.66 -11.50
CA SER A 237 -23.00 -2.10 -10.59
C SER A 237 -23.45 -3.25 -9.68
N CYS A 238 -24.67 -3.21 -9.13
CA CYS A 238 -25.27 -4.29 -8.32
C CYS A 238 -25.46 -5.60 -9.09
N LEU A 239 -25.70 -5.53 -10.41
CA LEU A 239 -26.00 -6.71 -11.24
C LEU A 239 -24.78 -7.26 -12.00
N THR A 240 -23.70 -6.49 -12.10
CA THR A 240 -22.51 -6.87 -12.90
C THR A 240 -21.23 -6.87 -12.09
N GLY A 241 -21.24 -6.25 -10.90
CA GLY A 241 -20.04 -6.07 -10.09
C GLY A 241 -19.04 -5.08 -10.68
N LEU A 242 -19.34 -4.37 -11.78
CA LEU A 242 -18.37 -3.48 -12.41
C LEU A 242 -17.96 -2.31 -11.50
N ARG A 243 -16.70 -1.88 -11.60
CA ARG A 243 -16.23 -0.73 -10.84
C ARG A 243 -16.85 0.54 -11.42
N LYS A 244 -17.21 1.46 -10.53
CA LYS A 244 -17.64 2.84 -10.83
C LYS A 244 -16.85 3.52 -11.95
N SER A 245 -15.52 3.39 -11.93
CA SER A 245 -14.63 4.00 -12.92
C SER A 245 -14.70 3.35 -14.31
N ASP A 246 -15.07 2.08 -14.37
CA ASP A 246 -15.24 1.33 -15.61
C ASP A 246 -16.63 1.63 -16.21
N ILE A 247 -17.68 1.65 -15.37
CA ILE A 247 -19.03 2.09 -15.76
C ILE A 247 -19.02 3.52 -16.33
N GLU A 248 -18.34 4.46 -15.67
CA GLU A 248 -18.28 5.87 -16.09
C GLU A 248 -17.61 6.09 -17.46
N LYS A 249 -16.74 5.17 -17.89
CA LYS A 249 -16.04 5.26 -19.18
C LYS A 249 -16.55 4.30 -20.25
N LEU A 250 -17.44 3.37 -19.89
CA LEU A 250 -17.91 2.31 -20.76
C LEU A 250 -18.56 2.88 -22.03
N ARG A 251 -18.15 2.38 -23.19
CA ARG A 251 -18.66 2.79 -24.51
C ARG A 251 -19.44 1.67 -25.19
N TRP A 252 -20.34 2.03 -26.10
CA TRP A 252 -21.17 1.05 -26.81
C TRP A 252 -20.37 0.06 -27.66
N ARG A 253 -19.22 0.46 -28.22
CA ARG A 253 -18.30 -0.45 -28.94
C ARG A 253 -17.76 -1.59 -28.08
N GLU A 254 -17.71 -1.42 -26.75
CA GLU A 254 -17.26 -2.43 -25.80
C GLU A 254 -18.38 -3.44 -25.47
N VAL A 255 -19.62 -3.20 -25.93
CA VAL A 255 -20.80 -4.00 -25.65
C VAL A 255 -21.19 -4.77 -26.90
N GLN A 256 -21.10 -6.10 -26.84
CA GLN A 256 -21.35 -7.01 -27.96
C GLN A 256 -22.51 -7.96 -27.64
N GLN A 257 -23.37 -8.20 -28.63
CA GLN A 257 -24.36 -9.25 -28.55
C GLN A 257 -23.72 -10.56 -29.06
N GLN A 258 -23.77 -11.63 -28.25
CA GLN A 258 -23.27 -12.96 -28.61
C GLN A 258 -24.39 -13.97 -28.41
N GLY A 259 -25.16 -14.24 -29.47
CA GLY A 259 -26.37 -15.06 -29.38
C GLY A 259 -27.34 -14.52 -28.32
N ASP A 260 -27.63 -15.32 -27.31
CA ASP A 260 -28.60 -15.00 -26.26
C ASP A 260 -28.06 -14.12 -25.12
N PHE A 261 -26.75 -13.90 -25.05
CA PHE A 261 -26.13 -13.12 -23.98
C PHE A 261 -25.43 -11.86 -24.52
N THR A 262 -25.34 -10.85 -23.65
CA THR A 262 -24.60 -9.62 -23.92
C THR A 262 -23.26 -9.70 -23.19
N ARG A 263 -22.17 -9.46 -23.92
CA ARG A 263 -20.80 -9.48 -23.40
C ARG A 263 -20.19 -8.09 -23.44
N ILE A 264 -19.51 -7.72 -22.37
CA ILE A 264 -18.71 -6.50 -22.29
C ILE A 264 -17.24 -6.88 -22.39
N ILE A 265 -16.57 -6.31 -23.39
CA ILE A 265 -15.15 -6.52 -23.66
C ILE A 265 -14.43 -5.18 -23.44
N PHE A 266 -13.75 -5.05 -22.31
CA PHE A 266 -13.19 -3.78 -21.88
C PHE A 266 -11.85 -3.95 -21.18
N LYS A 267 -11.03 -2.90 -21.21
CA LYS A 267 -9.79 -2.83 -20.43
C LYS A 267 -10.09 -2.12 -19.11
N GLN A 268 -9.85 -2.75 -17.97
CA GLN A 268 -10.08 -2.13 -16.65
C GLN A 268 -9.25 -0.85 -16.50
N LYS A 269 -9.87 0.24 -16.02
CA LYS A 269 -9.17 1.52 -15.82
C LYS A 269 -8.10 1.43 -14.74
N LYS A 270 -8.36 0.68 -13.67
CA LYS A 270 -7.49 0.66 -12.48
C LYS A 270 -6.27 -0.25 -12.64
N THR A 271 -6.45 -1.40 -13.29
CA THR A 271 -5.41 -2.47 -13.34
C THR A 271 -4.84 -2.65 -14.75
N GLY A 272 -5.49 -2.09 -15.78
CA GLY A 272 -5.13 -2.29 -17.17
C GLY A 272 -5.42 -3.69 -17.73
N GLY A 273 -6.04 -4.60 -16.97
CA GLY A 273 -6.38 -5.94 -17.44
C GLY A 273 -7.49 -5.93 -18.49
N GLN A 274 -7.37 -6.76 -19.51
CA GLN A 274 -8.46 -7.06 -20.45
C GLN A 274 -9.46 -8.00 -19.76
N GLU A 275 -10.74 -7.66 -19.81
CA GLU A 275 -11.80 -8.44 -19.17
C GLU A 275 -12.93 -8.73 -20.16
N TYR A 276 -13.56 -9.88 -19.94
CA TYR A 276 -14.74 -10.35 -20.68
C TYR A 276 -15.82 -10.63 -19.65
N LEU A 277 -16.89 -9.86 -19.68
CA LEU A 277 -17.97 -9.96 -18.71
C LEU A 277 -19.29 -10.21 -19.42
N ASP A 278 -19.85 -11.38 -19.18
CA ASP A 278 -21.22 -11.68 -19.59
C ASP A 278 -22.19 -11.08 -18.59
N ILE A 279 -23.20 -10.38 -19.11
CA ILE A 279 -24.21 -9.71 -18.29
C ILE A 279 -25.60 -10.26 -18.59
N ASN A 280 -26.45 -10.31 -17.57
CA ASN A 280 -27.80 -10.80 -17.71
C ASN A 280 -28.72 -9.75 -18.38
N LYS A 281 -29.88 -10.20 -18.87
CA LYS A 281 -30.88 -9.32 -19.53
C LYS A 281 -31.35 -8.17 -18.64
N GLN A 282 -31.40 -8.38 -17.33
CA GLN A 282 -31.79 -7.34 -16.37
C GLN A 282 -30.76 -6.20 -16.29
N ALA A 283 -29.46 -6.51 -16.34
CA ALA A 283 -28.40 -5.50 -16.38
C ALA A 283 -28.48 -4.67 -17.67
N VAL A 284 -28.81 -5.31 -18.80
CA VAL A 284 -28.98 -4.63 -20.10
C VAL A 284 -30.05 -3.54 -20.03
N GLN A 285 -31.14 -3.76 -19.28
CA GLN A 285 -32.22 -2.77 -19.12
C GLN A 285 -31.72 -1.44 -18.51
N TYR A 286 -30.67 -1.48 -17.69
CA TYR A 286 -30.08 -0.28 -17.10
C TYR A 286 -29.08 0.43 -18.01
N MET A 287 -28.69 -0.15 -19.15
CA MET A 287 -27.78 0.48 -20.11
C MET A 287 -28.47 1.57 -20.95
N GLY A 288 -29.81 1.57 -20.99
CA GLY A 288 -30.60 2.49 -21.81
C GLY A 288 -30.62 2.11 -23.29
N VAL A 289 -31.04 3.04 -24.14
CA VAL A 289 -31.12 2.84 -25.59
C VAL A 289 -29.72 2.87 -26.19
N ARG A 290 -29.41 1.89 -27.04
CA ARG A 290 -28.13 1.80 -27.74
C ARG A 290 -27.91 3.00 -28.66
N ARG A 291 -26.66 3.49 -28.69
CA ARG A 291 -26.21 4.64 -29.48
C ARG A 291 -24.99 4.29 -30.32
N GLU A 292 -24.34 5.31 -30.87
CA GLU A 292 -23.13 5.17 -31.67
C GLU A 292 -22.01 4.47 -30.91
N PRO A 293 -21.12 3.71 -31.59
CA PRO A 293 -20.09 2.90 -30.94
C PRO A 293 -19.20 3.67 -29.96
N ASP A 294 -18.90 4.93 -30.26
CA ASP A 294 -18.02 5.77 -29.44
C ASP A 294 -18.71 6.51 -28.30
N ASP A 295 -20.04 6.50 -28.27
CA ASP A 295 -20.82 7.09 -27.19
C ASP A 295 -20.67 6.30 -25.90
N ARG A 296 -20.77 7.01 -24.78
CA ARG A 296 -20.84 6.38 -23.46
C ARG A 296 -22.17 5.66 -23.29
N VAL A 297 -22.13 4.50 -22.63
CA VAL A 297 -23.35 3.78 -22.23
C VAL A 297 -24.13 4.61 -21.20
N PHE A 298 -23.47 5.04 -20.13
CA PHE A 298 -24.09 5.78 -19.03
C PHE A 298 -23.92 7.30 -19.22
N VAL A 299 -24.67 7.87 -20.16
CA VAL A 299 -24.67 9.32 -20.41
C VAL A 299 -25.22 10.08 -19.20
N GLY A 300 -24.57 11.20 -18.86
CA GLY A 300 -24.94 12.01 -17.68
C GLY A 300 -24.43 11.45 -16.35
N PHE A 301 -23.87 10.24 -16.31
CA PHE A 301 -23.20 9.72 -15.12
C PHE A 301 -21.76 10.22 -15.04
N LYS A 302 -21.51 11.10 -14.06
CA LYS A 302 -20.18 11.62 -13.70
C LYS A 302 -20.06 11.69 -12.20
N TYR A 303 -19.33 10.75 -11.62
CA TYR A 303 -19.31 10.63 -10.17
C TYR A 303 -18.74 11.85 -9.48
N SER A 304 -19.52 12.42 -8.57
CA SER A 304 -19.22 13.65 -7.87
C SER A 304 -19.73 13.58 -6.42
N ALA A 305 -19.34 14.55 -5.60
CA ALA A 305 -19.85 14.66 -4.23
C ALA A 305 -21.39 14.74 -4.19
N TYR A 306 -22.01 15.43 -5.16
CA TYR A 306 -23.47 15.51 -5.30
C TYR A 306 -24.11 14.15 -5.56
N MET A 307 -23.49 13.29 -6.39
CA MET A 307 -24.01 11.94 -6.63
C MET A 307 -23.89 11.03 -5.41
N ILE A 308 -22.86 11.21 -4.58
CA ILE A 308 -22.73 10.47 -3.32
C ILE A 308 -23.84 10.90 -2.34
N ALA A 309 -24.09 12.20 -2.24
CA ALA A 309 -25.19 12.71 -1.41
C ALA A 309 -26.55 12.19 -1.88
N GLU A 310 -26.82 12.25 -3.19
CA GLU A 310 -28.06 11.70 -3.76
C GLU A 310 -28.17 10.19 -3.52
N LEU A 311 -27.09 9.41 -3.68
CA LEU A 311 -27.13 7.96 -3.45
C LEU A 311 -27.57 7.64 -2.01
N ARG A 312 -27.10 8.41 -1.03
CA ARG A 312 -27.51 8.26 0.38
C ARG A 312 -28.97 8.67 0.58
N MET A 313 -29.41 9.77 0.00
CA MET A 313 -30.81 10.21 0.07
C MET A 313 -31.76 9.24 -0.63
N TRP A 314 -31.34 8.64 -1.74
CA TRP A 314 -32.06 7.60 -2.44
C TRP A 314 -32.16 6.31 -1.60
N ALA A 315 -31.06 5.85 -1.00
CA ALA A 315 -31.07 4.72 -0.08
C ALA A 315 -32.02 4.95 1.11
N ASN A 316 -32.00 6.14 1.72
CA ASN A 316 -32.91 6.49 2.80
C ASN A 316 -34.39 6.44 2.37
N ARG A 317 -34.72 6.93 1.16
CA ARG A 317 -36.09 6.82 0.61
C ARG A 317 -36.53 5.38 0.37
N ALA A 318 -35.58 4.48 0.12
CA ALA A 318 -35.82 3.05 0.01
C ALA A 318 -35.87 2.32 1.37
N GLY A 319 -35.80 3.05 2.50
CA GLY A 319 -35.80 2.47 3.85
C GLY A 319 -34.47 1.87 4.28
N ILE A 320 -33.36 2.15 3.57
CA ILE A 320 -32.05 1.55 3.84
C ILE A 320 -31.22 2.51 4.69
N THR A 321 -30.85 2.06 5.90
CA THR A 321 -30.09 2.86 6.88
C THR A 321 -28.57 2.65 6.82
N LYS A 322 -28.10 1.71 5.98
CA LYS A 322 -26.67 1.40 5.79
C LYS A 322 -25.93 2.58 5.13
N ASP A 323 -24.66 2.78 5.47
CA ASP A 323 -23.80 3.76 4.78
C ASP A 323 -23.36 3.24 3.40
N ILE A 324 -24.21 3.44 2.40
CA ILE A 324 -23.97 2.97 1.04
C ILE A 324 -23.09 3.96 0.28
N THR A 325 -22.08 3.41 -0.39
CA THR A 325 -21.28 4.10 -1.39
C THR A 325 -21.49 3.45 -2.75
N PHE A 326 -21.03 4.06 -3.84
CA PHE A 326 -21.17 3.42 -5.16
C PHE A 326 -20.44 2.05 -5.22
N HIS A 327 -19.35 1.89 -4.48
CA HIS A 327 -18.64 0.61 -4.42
C HIS A 327 -19.43 -0.48 -3.68
N SER A 328 -20.39 -0.10 -2.85
CA SER A 328 -21.32 -1.04 -2.22
C SER A 328 -22.10 -1.83 -3.27
N GLY A 329 -22.41 -1.28 -4.46
CA GLY A 329 -23.06 -2.04 -5.52
C GLY A 329 -22.22 -3.23 -6.01
N ARG A 330 -20.90 -3.06 -6.09
CA ARG A 330 -20.00 -4.18 -6.41
C ARG A 330 -19.93 -5.21 -5.29
N HIS A 331 -20.00 -4.77 -4.03
CA HIS A 331 -20.09 -5.68 -2.90
C HIS A 331 -21.40 -6.46 -2.92
N THR A 332 -22.52 -5.78 -3.19
CA THR A 332 -23.84 -6.39 -3.41
C THR A 332 -23.76 -7.49 -4.46
N PHE A 333 -23.20 -7.23 -5.64
CA PHE A 333 -23.06 -8.26 -6.66
C PHE A 333 -22.31 -9.50 -6.15
N ALA A 334 -21.17 -9.29 -5.49
CA ALA A 334 -20.36 -10.39 -4.96
C ALA A 334 -21.14 -11.22 -3.94
N VAL A 335 -21.83 -10.56 -3.01
CA VAL A 335 -22.65 -11.23 -2.00
C VAL A 335 -23.81 -11.98 -2.64
N LEU A 336 -24.56 -11.35 -3.55
CA LEU A 336 -25.68 -11.97 -4.25
C LEU A 336 -25.24 -13.24 -5.01
N MET A 337 -24.10 -13.21 -5.70
CA MET A 337 -23.61 -14.39 -6.42
C MET A 337 -23.27 -15.54 -5.46
N LEU A 338 -22.61 -15.26 -4.34
CA LEU A 338 -22.33 -16.26 -3.30
C LEU A 338 -23.64 -16.77 -2.66
N ASP A 339 -24.60 -15.88 -2.42
CA ASP A 339 -25.92 -16.22 -1.89
C ASP A 339 -26.73 -17.08 -2.86
N LEU A 340 -26.52 -16.94 -4.16
CA LEU A 340 -27.11 -17.78 -5.20
C LEU A 340 -26.32 -19.09 -5.44
N GLY A 341 -25.28 -19.35 -4.66
CA GLY A 341 -24.51 -20.60 -4.70
C GLY A 341 -23.33 -20.61 -5.66
N ALA A 342 -22.96 -19.48 -6.27
CA ALA A 342 -21.73 -19.40 -7.04
C ALA A 342 -20.51 -19.60 -6.14
N ASP A 343 -19.50 -20.32 -6.64
CA ASP A 343 -18.26 -20.52 -5.89
C ASP A 343 -17.41 -19.24 -5.88
N ILE A 344 -16.50 -19.15 -4.90
CA ILE A 344 -15.67 -17.97 -4.69
C ILE A 344 -14.73 -17.66 -5.87
N TYR A 345 -14.30 -18.67 -6.63
CA TYR A 345 -13.43 -18.49 -7.78
C TYR A 345 -14.21 -17.90 -8.96
N THR A 346 -15.42 -18.37 -9.20
CA THR A 346 -16.34 -17.75 -10.18
C THR A 346 -16.59 -16.29 -9.83
N VAL A 347 -16.89 -15.98 -8.56
CA VAL A 347 -17.08 -14.59 -8.12
C VAL A 347 -15.80 -13.75 -8.28
N GLN A 348 -14.62 -14.31 -7.98
CA GLN A 348 -13.34 -13.65 -8.21
C GLN A 348 -13.17 -13.24 -9.69
N LYS A 349 -13.50 -14.14 -10.62
CA LYS A 349 -13.39 -13.91 -12.07
C LYS A 349 -14.39 -12.88 -12.55
N LEU A 350 -15.66 -12.98 -12.15
CA LEU A 350 -16.70 -12.00 -12.50
C LEU A 350 -16.35 -10.58 -12.00
N LEU A 351 -15.71 -10.50 -10.84
CA LEU A 351 -15.20 -9.24 -10.33
C LEU A 351 -13.93 -8.76 -11.06
N GLY A 352 -13.20 -9.62 -11.77
CA GLY A 352 -11.89 -9.28 -12.34
C GLY A 352 -10.87 -8.97 -11.24
N HIS A 353 -10.82 -9.82 -10.21
CA HIS A 353 -9.78 -9.80 -9.17
C HIS A 353 -8.60 -10.69 -9.59
N LYS A 354 -7.39 -10.14 -9.57
CA LYS A 354 -6.16 -10.90 -9.85
C LYS A 354 -5.84 -11.88 -8.71
N GLU A 355 -5.94 -11.39 -7.48
CA GLU A 355 -5.64 -12.15 -6.26
C GLU A 355 -6.91 -12.63 -5.56
N LEU A 356 -6.95 -13.91 -5.20
CA LEU A 356 -8.09 -14.51 -4.47
C LEU A 356 -8.28 -13.85 -3.09
N SER A 357 -7.20 -13.38 -2.46
CA SER A 357 -7.25 -12.64 -1.19
C SER A 357 -8.16 -11.41 -1.22
N THR A 358 -8.36 -10.81 -2.39
CA THR A 358 -9.29 -9.67 -2.56
C THR A 358 -10.76 -10.12 -2.50
N THR A 359 -11.06 -11.37 -2.85
CA THR A 359 -12.40 -11.98 -2.80
C THR A 359 -12.65 -12.70 -1.47
N GLN A 360 -11.61 -13.19 -0.79
CA GLN A 360 -11.69 -13.82 0.54
C GLN A 360 -12.33 -12.94 1.61
N ILE A 361 -12.40 -11.62 1.39
CA ILE A 361 -13.16 -10.71 2.26
C ILE A 361 -14.64 -11.10 2.41
N TYR A 362 -15.19 -11.90 1.47
CA TYR A 362 -16.57 -12.42 1.54
C TYR A 362 -16.66 -13.84 2.11
N ALA A 363 -15.55 -14.44 2.57
CA ALA A 363 -15.53 -15.82 3.06
C ALA A 363 -16.52 -16.07 4.21
N LYS A 364 -16.74 -15.08 5.08
CA LYS A 364 -17.71 -15.16 6.19
C LYS A 364 -19.13 -15.50 5.71
N ILE A 365 -19.49 -15.11 4.49
CA ILE A 365 -20.81 -15.40 3.88
C ILE A 365 -20.89 -16.87 3.47
N LEU A 366 -19.80 -17.41 2.92
CA LEU A 366 -19.69 -18.84 2.60
C LEU A 366 -19.79 -19.69 3.87
N ASP A 367 -19.23 -19.25 4.99
CA ASP A 367 -19.29 -20.00 6.24
C ASP A 367 -20.73 -20.11 6.76
N LYS A 368 -21.52 -19.04 6.67
CA LYS A 368 -22.96 -19.08 6.99
C LYS A 368 -23.72 -20.07 6.09
N LYS A 369 -23.44 -20.06 4.78
CA LYS A 369 -24.01 -21.01 3.82
C LYS A 369 -23.66 -22.46 4.12
N LYS A 370 -22.41 -22.73 4.53
CA LYS A 370 -21.98 -24.07 4.95
C LYS A 370 -22.75 -24.53 6.19
N GLN A 371 -22.95 -23.65 7.17
CA GLN A 371 -23.76 -23.95 8.35
C GLN A 371 -25.22 -24.26 7.98
N GLU A 372 -25.83 -23.45 7.12
CA GLU A 372 -27.18 -23.69 6.61
C GLU A 372 -27.27 -25.04 5.86
N ALA A 373 -26.30 -25.36 5.01
CA ALA A 373 -26.25 -26.62 4.28
C ALA A 373 -26.10 -27.84 5.21
N VAL A 374 -25.26 -27.75 6.24
CA VAL A 374 -25.14 -28.79 7.27
C VAL A 374 -26.44 -28.95 8.06
N ALA A 375 -27.15 -27.85 8.35
CA ALA A 375 -28.43 -27.89 9.04
C ALA A 375 -29.59 -28.47 8.21
N MET A 376 -29.42 -28.59 6.87
CA MET A 376 -30.39 -29.28 6.00
C MET A 376 -30.26 -30.80 6.04
N ILE A 377 -29.25 -31.36 6.71
CA ILE A 377 -29.15 -32.81 6.92
C ILE A 377 -30.41 -33.25 7.68
N PRO A 378 -31.27 -34.11 7.10
CA PRO A 378 -32.48 -34.54 7.77
C PRO A 378 -32.14 -35.32 9.05
N ASP A 379 -33.04 -35.30 10.03
CA ASP A 379 -32.88 -36.12 11.23
C ASP A 379 -32.89 -37.61 10.83
N ILE A 380 -31.73 -38.25 10.94
CA ILE A 380 -31.54 -39.66 10.61
C ILE A 380 -31.81 -40.59 11.80
N PHE A 381 -32.10 -40.03 12.98
CA PHE A 381 -32.34 -40.80 14.20
C PHE A 381 -33.81 -41.04 14.51
N GLY A 382 -34.72 -40.68 13.59
CA GLY A 382 -36.12 -41.11 13.61
C GLY A 382 -36.79 -40.97 14.97
N ALA A 383 -37.42 -39.82 15.24
CA ALA A 383 -38.54 -39.86 16.16
C ALA A 383 -39.62 -40.73 15.49
N ASP A 384 -39.72 -41.99 15.95
CA ASP A 384 -40.90 -42.80 15.73
C ASP A 384 -42.11 -41.96 16.15
N ASP A 385 -42.83 -41.45 15.15
CA ASP A 385 -44.25 -41.17 15.27
C ASP A 385 -44.94 -42.51 15.53
N ASN A 386 -44.79 -43.03 16.75
CA ASN A 386 -45.68 -44.04 17.31
C ASN A 386 -47.03 -43.38 17.48
N LYS A 387 -47.80 -43.46 16.40
CA LYS A 387 -49.24 -43.63 16.44
C LYS A 387 -49.55 -44.79 17.38
N GLU A 388 -50.15 -44.48 18.52
CA GLU A 388 -51.37 -45.14 19.01
C GLU A 388 -52.21 -44.15 19.81
#